data_AF-A0A8T5I9A5-F1
#
_entry.id   AF-A0A8T5I9A5-F1
#
_cell.length_a   1.000
_cell.length_b   1.000
_cell.length_c   1.000
_cell.angle_alpha   90.00
_cell.angle_beta   90.00
_cell.angle_gamma   90.00
#
_symmetry.space_group_name_H-M   'P 1'
#
loop_
_entity.id
_entity.type
_entity.pdbx_description
1 polymer ?
#
loop_
_entity_poly.entity_id
_entity_poly.type
_entity_poly.pdbx_seq_one_letter_code
_entity_poly.pdbx_strand_id
1 'polypeptide(L)'
;MEMIYLDNAATTRVDDAVALAVNEVFLESYGNASSLHDVGQEAKRHLEGSREKIAAYFGCEPKEITFTSGGTESNNLAIRGLAKANPEKKHIVTSVIEH
;
A
#
# COMPACT_ATOMS: atom_id res chain seq x y z
N MET A 1 -35.54 -10.88 2.83
CA MET A 1 -34.46 -11.60 3.52
C MET A 1 -33.33 -10.61 3.67
N GLU A 2 -32.89 -10.37 4.90
CA GLU A 2 -31.77 -9.45 5.18
C GLU A 2 -30.45 -10.12 4.81
N MET A 3 -29.56 -9.38 4.15
CA MET A 3 -28.25 -9.89 3.76
C MET A 3 -27.28 -9.75 4.93
N ILE A 4 -26.68 -10.85 5.37
CA ILE A 4 -25.65 -10.86 6.41
C ILE A 4 -24.33 -11.23 5.75
N TYR A 5 -23.36 -10.32 5.79
CA TYR A 5 -22.03 -10.54 5.22
C TYR A 5 -21.07 -11.06 6.29
N LEU A 6 -20.58 -12.29 6.12
CA LEU A 6 -19.69 -12.97 7.07
C LEU A 6 -18.38 -13.46 6.40
N ASP A 7 -17.97 -12.82 5.30
CA ASP A 7 -16.77 -13.19 4.52
C ASP A 7 -15.69 -12.09 4.57
N ASN A 8 -15.55 -11.43 5.72
CA ASN A 8 -14.59 -10.33 5.91
C ASN A 8 -13.12 -10.74 5.78
N ALA A 9 -12.83 -12.04 5.81
CA ALA A 9 -11.49 -12.58 5.58
C ALA A 9 -11.06 -12.48 4.10
N ALA A 10 -12.02 -12.52 3.16
CA ALA A 10 -11.73 -12.38 1.73
C ALA A 10 -11.58 -10.91 1.32
N THR A 11 -12.47 -10.04 1.81
CA THR A 11 -12.38 -8.58 1.64
C THR A 11 -13.30 -7.88 2.64
N THR A 12 -13.19 -6.55 2.78
CA THR A 12 -14.05 -5.77 3.67
C THR A 12 -14.72 -4.62 2.92
N ARG A 13 -15.91 -4.22 3.37
CA ARG A 13 -16.52 -2.97 2.90
C ARG A 13 -15.63 -1.82 3.36
N VAL A 14 -15.28 -0.94 2.43
CA VAL A 14 -14.55 0.30 2.72
C VAL A 14 -15.31 1.15 3.73
N ASP A 15 -14.60 1.74 4.69
CA ASP A 15 -15.16 2.70 5.64
C ASP A 15 -15.60 3.98 4.91
N ASP A 16 -16.73 4.57 5.29
CA ASP A 16 -17.28 5.75 4.62
C ASP A 16 -16.31 6.94 4.62
N ALA A 17 -15.55 7.13 5.71
CA ALA A 17 -14.53 8.18 5.78
C ALA A 17 -13.39 7.96 4.77
N VAL A 18 -13.02 6.69 4.53
CA VAL A 18 -12.01 6.34 3.54
C VAL A 18 -12.54 6.58 2.13
N ALA A 19 -13.78 6.19 1.84
CA ALA A 19 -14.40 6.43 0.54
C ALA A 19 -14.47 7.93 0.21
N LEU A 20 -14.83 8.77 1.18
CA LEU A 20 -14.86 10.23 1.04
C LEU A 20 -13.47 10.82 0.79
N ALA A 21 -12.46 10.41 1.58
CA ALA A 21 -11.08 10.88 1.41
C ALA A 21 -10.50 10.49 0.04
N VAL A 22 -10.80 9.28 -0.44
CA VAL A 22 -10.40 8.84 -1.78
C VAL A 22 -11.06 9.71 -2.84
N ASN A 23 -12.37 9.94 -2.75
CA ASN A 23 -13.09 10.81 -3.69
C ASN A 23 -12.52 12.24 -3.73
N GLU A 24 -12.19 12.81 -2.57
CA GLU A 24 -11.55 14.12 -2.47
C GLU A 24 -10.19 14.14 -3.22
N VAL A 25 -9.34 13.13 -3.01
CA VAL A 25 -8.05 13.04 -3.73
C VAL A 25 -8.26 12.93 -5.24
N PHE A 26 -9.28 12.18 -5.69
CA PHE A 26 -9.58 12.03 -7.12
C PHE A 26 -10.09 13.31 -7.78
N LEU A 27 -10.82 14.15 -7.05
CA LEU A 27 -11.42 15.37 -7.60
C LEU A 27 -10.53 16.61 -7.44
N GLU A 28 -9.86 16.75 -6.29
CA GLU A 28 -9.15 17.98 -5.91
C GLU A 28 -7.63 17.84 -6.05
N SER A 29 -7.07 16.64 -5.76
CA SER A 29 -5.63 16.39 -5.75
C SER A 29 -5.18 15.42 -6.86
N TYR A 30 -5.78 15.55 -8.04
CA TYR A 30 -5.63 14.68 -9.21
C TYR A 30 -4.27 14.76 -9.93
N GLY A 31 -3.35 15.58 -9.45
CA GLY A 31 -2.05 15.81 -10.06
C GLY A 31 -1.15 14.56 -10.09
N ASN A 32 -0.20 14.55 -11.01
CA ASN A 32 0.89 13.59 -10.96
C ASN A 32 1.89 14.00 -9.87
N ALA A 33 2.06 13.18 -8.83
CA ALA A 33 2.98 13.42 -7.71
C ALA A 33 4.47 13.55 -8.12
N SER A 34 4.82 13.18 -9.35
CA SER A 34 6.18 13.39 -9.91
C SER A 34 6.37 14.76 -10.57
N SER A 35 5.30 15.51 -10.78
CA SER A 35 5.36 16.83 -11.41
C SER A 35 5.83 17.91 -10.43
N LEU A 36 6.58 18.90 -10.93
CA LEU A 36 7.12 19.99 -10.11
C LEU A 36 6.16 21.16 -9.89
N HIS A 37 5.13 21.30 -10.71
CA HIS A 37 4.12 22.37 -10.61
C HIS A 37 3.18 22.15 -9.41
N ASP A 38 2.46 23.19 -9.00
CA ASP A 38 1.67 23.22 -7.77
C ASP A 38 0.70 22.04 -7.62
N VAL A 39 -0.04 21.70 -8.68
CA VAL A 39 -0.98 20.57 -8.66
C VAL A 39 -0.27 19.22 -8.42
N GLY A 40 0.96 19.04 -8.92
CA GLY A 40 1.75 17.85 -8.68
C GLY A 40 2.36 17.82 -7.28
N GLN A 41 2.79 18.97 -6.77
CA GLN A 41 3.28 19.12 -5.40
C GLN A 41 2.17 18.83 -4.38
N GLU A 42 0.92 19.20 -4.65
CA GLU A 42 -0.22 18.85 -3.81
C GLU A 42 -0.44 17.33 -3.74
N ALA A 43 -0.50 16.65 -4.89
CA ALA A 43 -0.60 15.19 -4.94
C ALA A 43 0.58 14.52 -4.20
N LYS A 44 1.79 15.06 -4.34
CA LYS A 44 2.98 14.58 -3.61
C LYS A 44 2.86 14.75 -2.10
N ARG A 45 2.31 15.88 -1.62
CA ARG A 45 2.05 16.11 -0.18
C ARG A 45 1.10 15.05 0.38
N HIS A 46 0.02 14.72 -0.32
CA HIS A 46 -0.89 13.65 0.10
C HIS A 46 -0.20 12.28 0.17
N LEU A 47 0.59 11.92 -0.84
CA LEU A 47 1.29 10.65 -0.89
C LEU A 47 2.32 10.51 0.24
N GLU A 48 3.18 11.52 0.44
CA GLU A 48 4.22 11.48 1.47
C GLU A 48 3.63 11.61 2.87
N GLY A 49 2.60 12.44 3.07
CA GLY A 49 1.87 12.50 4.35
C GLY A 49 1.19 11.17 4.70
N SER A 50 0.71 10.41 3.71
CA SER A 50 0.19 9.05 3.92
C SER A 50 1.31 8.08 4.32
N ARG A 51 2.48 8.20 3.68
CA ARG A 51 3.67 7.41 4.01
C ARG A 51 4.12 7.64 5.46
N GLU A 52 4.17 8.90 5.90
CA GLU A 52 4.54 9.27 7.27
C GLU A 52 3.56 8.73 8.30
N LYS A 53 2.25 8.85 8.05
CA LYS A 53 1.21 8.29 8.94
C LYS A 53 1.33 6.79 9.10
N ILE A 54 1.53 6.06 8.00
CA ILE A 54 1.68 4.60 8.01
C ILE A 54 2.98 4.21 8.73
N ALA A 55 4.08 4.90 8.46
CA ALA A 55 5.36 4.64 9.12
C ALA A 55 5.28 4.86 10.63
N ALA A 56 4.62 5.94 11.07
CA ALA A 56 4.37 6.21 12.49
C ALA A 56 3.51 5.12 13.15
N TYR A 57 2.49 4.61 12.45
CA TYR A 57 1.65 3.51 12.94
C TYR A 57 2.45 2.21 13.15
N PHE A 58 3.35 1.86 12.21
CA PHE A 58 4.19 0.67 12.31
C PHE A 58 5.47 0.86 13.14
N GLY A 59 5.80 2.10 13.53
CA GLY A 59 7.03 2.41 14.27
C GLY A 59 8.31 2.27 13.42
N CYS A 60 8.24 2.55 12.12
CA CYS A 60 9.37 2.48 11.19
C CYS A 60 9.66 3.85 10.55
N GLU A 61 10.75 3.95 9.77
CA GLU A 61 11.06 5.16 9.03
C GLU A 61 10.21 5.26 7.75
N PRO A 62 9.78 6.45 7.30
CA PRO A 62 8.99 6.61 6.08
C PRO A 62 9.61 5.94 4.85
N LYS A 63 10.94 5.96 4.73
CA LYS A 63 11.67 5.34 3.61
C LYS A 63 11.56 3.81 3.56
N GLU A 64 11.12 3.17 4.63
CA GLU A 64 10.89 1.72 4.71
C GLU A 64 9.50 1.34 4.15
N ILE A 65 8.61 2.31 3.92
CA ILE A 65 7.30 2.09 3.34
C ILE A 65 7.35 2.16 1.82
N THR A 66 6.98 1.07 1.14
CA THR A 66 6.75 1.01 -0.30
C THR A 66 5.28 0.72 -0.59
N PHE A 67 4.63 1.58 -1.38
CA PHE A 67 3.25 1.34 -1.84
C PHE A 67 3.26 0.41 -3.06
N THR A 68 2.45 -0.63 -3.01
CA THR A 68 2.21 -1.58 -4.11
C THR A 68 0.70 -1.73 -4.33
N SER A 69 0.26 -2.39 -5.40
CA SER A 69 -1.16 -2.60 -5.70
C SER A 69 -1.89 -3.55 -4.74
N GLY A 70 -1.17 -4.39 -3.99
CA GLY A 70 -1.74 -5.28 -2.98
C GLY A 70 -0.76 -6.35 -2.49
N GLY A 71 -1.21 -7.21 -1.58
CA GLY A 71 -0.36 -8.22 -0.91
C GLY A 71 0.35 -9.18 -1.85
N THR A 72 -0.30 -9.61 -2.94
CA THR A 72 0.32 -10.48 -3.96
C THR A 72 1.53 -9.83 -4.62
N GLU A 73 1.46 -8.52 -4.94
CA GLU A 73 2.57 -7.78 -5.51
C GLU A 73 3.67 -7.57 -4.46
N SER A 74 3.32 -7.18 -3.23
CA SER A 74 4.28 -6.97 -2.14
C SER A 74 5.09 -8.25 -1.86
N ASN A 75 4.44 -9.41 -1.77
CA ASN A 75 5.09 -10.70 -1.53
C ASN A 75 6.04 -11.06 -2.68
N ASN A 76 5.61 -10.88 -3.93
CA ASN A 76 6.48 -11.14 -5.09
C ASN A 76 7.68 -10.19 -5.12
N LEU A 77 7.48 -8.90 -4.82
CA LEU A 77 8.55 -7.91 -4.75
C LEU A 77 9.59 -8.31 -3.71
N ALA A 78 9.16 -8.65 -2.49
CA ALA A 78 10.05 -9.05 -1.39
C ALA A 78 10.84 -10.32 -1.73
N ILE A 79 10.16 -11.41 -2.12
CA ILE A 79 10.81 -12.71 -2.35
C ILE A 79 11.74 -12.67 -3.57
N ARG A 80 11.25 -12.17 -4.70
CA ARG A 80 12.05 -12.11 -5.94
C ARG A 80 13.17 -11.08 -5.80
N GLY A 81 12.92 -9.97 -5.11
CA GLY A 81 13.93 -8.97 -4.80
C GLY A 81 15.05 -9.54 -3.95
N LEU A 82 14.71 -10.24 -2.86
CA LEU A 82 15.67 -10.90 -1.97
C LEU A 82 16.53 -11.91 -2.74
N ALA A 83 15.90 -12.80 -3.52
CA ALA A 83 16.60 -13.82 -4.29
C ALA A 83 17.53 -13.23 -5.38
N LYS A 84 17.11 -12.15 -6.05
CA LYS A 84 17.94 -11.46 -7.04
C LYS A 84 19.11 -10.71 -6.41
N ALA A 85 18.89 -10.11 -5.23
CA ALA A 85 19.92 -9.36 -4.52
C ALA A 85 20.98 -10.26 -3.85
N ASN A 86 20.65 -11.53 -3.57
CA ASN A 86 21.55 -12.51 -2.92
C ASN A 86 21.69 -13.76 -3.80
N PRO A 87 22.28 -13.68 -5.01
CA PRO A 87 22.32 -14.80 -5.94
C PRO A 87 23.07 -16.02 -5.41
N GLU A 88 23.94 -15.87 -4.41
CA GLU A 88 24.67 -16.95 -3.73
C GLU A 88 23.81 -17.70 -2.70
N LYS A 89 22.75 -17.07 -2.15
CA LYS A 89 21.84 -17.71 -1.19
C LYS A 89 20.72 -18.42 -1.95
N LYS A 90 20.70 -19.75 -1.88
CA LYS A 90 19.79 -20.61 -2.66
C LYS A 90 18.66 -21.26 -1.86
N HIS A 91 18.51 -20.92 -0.59
CA HIS A 91 17.53 -21.54 0.30
C HIS A 91 16.64 -20.49 0.96
N ILE A 92 15.32 -20.70 0.85
CA ILE A 92 14.27 -19.89 1.50
C ILE A 92 13.42 -20.85 2.31
N VAL A 93 13.14 -20.48 3.57
CA VAL A 93 12.26 -21.24 4.47
C VAL A 93 10.89 -20.57 4.51
N THR A 94 9.83 -21.37 4.40
CA THR A 94 8.43 -20.91 4.44
C THR A 94 7.54 -22.00 5.06
N SER A 95 6.25 -21.73 5.25
CA SER A 95 5.25 -22.71 5.71
C SER A 95 4.37 -23.23 4.56
N VAL A 96 3.67 -24.34 4.78
CA VAL A 96 2.72 -24.91 3.80
C VAL A 96 1.34 -24.24 3.82
N ILE A 97 1.13 -23.27 4.72
CA ILE A 97 -0.15 -22.59 4.93
C ILE A 97 -0.09 -21.10 4.60
N GLU A 98 1.04 -20.61 4.07
CA GLU A 98 1.11 -19.23 3.56
C GLU A 98 0.05 -19.01 2.47
N HIS A 99 -0.37 -17.75 2.32
CA HIS A 99 -1.26 -17.30 1.25
C HIS A 99 -0.66 -17.55 -0.14
#